data_AF-A0A7T1L7A1-F1
#
_entry.id   AF-A0A7T1L7A1-F1
#
_cell.length_a   1.000
_cell.length_b   1.000
_cell.length_c   1.000
_cell.angle_alpha   90.00
_cell.angle_beta   90.00
_cell.angle_gamma   90.00
#
_symmetry.space_group_name_H-M   'P 1'
#
loop_
_entity.id
_entity.type
_entity.pdbx_description
1 polymer ?
#
loop_
_entity_poly.entity_id
_entity_poly.type
_entity_poly.pdbx_seq_one_letter_code
_entity_poly.pdbx_strand_id
1 'polypeptide(L)'
;MVDLSVSGSAVAASSSVSAPPSKAAEKENHGTPSASATPGGGYKHSKKNAVVSRVDEWNDEAEDIYRLQLAGWDNLKEYEGVYGEAARWDKESCPSQWISKLQLKSNGYYVYFRKHRECEEKDLKRIKRISSPVKREQECGAGA
;
A
#
# COMPACT_ATOMS: atom_id res chain seq x y z
N MET A 1 35.03 63.67 -21.66
CA MET A 1 35.23 62.42 -22.40
C MET A 1 33.88 61.99 -22.95
N VAL A 2 33.83 61.25 -24.05
CA VAL A 2 32.57 60.93 -24.74
C VAL A 2 31.86 59.74 -24.09
N ASP A 3 30.53 59.83 -24.00
CA ASP A 3 29.67 58.76 -23.48
C ASP A 3 29.19 57.89 -24.66
N LEU A 4 29.47 56.59 -24.62
CA LEU A 4 29.11 55.65 -25.70
C LEU A 4 27.95 54.75 -25.26
N SER A 5 26.74 55.27 -25.40
CA SER A 5 25.52 54.44 -25.35
C SER A 5 25.47 53.51 -26.58
N VAL A 6 25.55 52.20 -26.36
CA VAL A 6 25.40 51.19 -27.42
C VAL A 6 24.07 50.45 -27.26
N SER A 7 23.16 50.64 -28.22
CA SER A 7 21.83 50.02 -28.22
C SER A 7 21.86 48.69 -28.99
N GLY A 8 21.56 47.59 -28.29
CA GLY A 8 21.54 46.25 -28.86
C GLY A 8 20.14 45.68 -29.03
N SER A 9 19.43 46.04 -30.11
CA SER A 9 18.17 45.38 -30.48
C SER A 9 18.43 44.10 -31.28
N ALA A 10 18.19 42.94 -30.67
CA ALA A 10 18.21 41.65 -31.37
C ALA A 10 16.98 41.51 -32.29
N VAL A 11 17.18 40.91 -33.47
CA VAL A 11 16.16 40.76 -34.51
C VAL A 11 15.22 39.58 -34.26
N ALA A 12 13.99 39.66 -34.79
CA ALA A 12 12.98 38.61 -34.72
C ALA A 12 12.59 38.07 -36.10
N ALA A 13 12.59 36.74 -36.23
CA ALA A 13 11.97 35.93 -37.28
C ALA A 13 11.70 34.55 -36.63
N SER A 14 10.46 34.06 -36.54
CA SER A 14 9.71 33.36 -37.61
C SER A 14 10.35 32.00 -37.99
N SER A 15 9.69 30.84 -37.86
CA SER A 15 8.37 30.46 -37.29
C SER A 15 8.43 28.94 -36.96
N SER A 16 7.41 28.10 -36.70
CA SER A 16 5.93 28.14 -36.48
C SER A 16 5.48 26.71 -36.09
N VAL A 17 4.48 26.54 -35.21
CA VAL A 17 3.44 25.49 -35.37
C VAL A 17 2.16 25.82 -34.58
N SER A 18 1.04 25.29 -35.04
CA SER A 18 -0.33 25.70 -34.70
C SER A 18 -0.90 25.09 -33.40
N ALA A 19 -1.72 25.89 -32.71
CA ALA A 19 -2.96 25.44 -32.06
C ALA A 19 -4.15 26.00 -32.88
N PRO A 20 -5.42 25.51 -32.78
CA PRO A 20 -6.29 25.76 -31.61
C PRO A 20 -7.26 24.56 -31.31
N PRO A 21 -8.56 24.74 -31.00
CA PRO A 21 -9.15 24.91 -29.66
C PRO A 21 -10.07 23.72 -29.25
N SER A 22 -10.56 23.57 -28.02
CA SER A 22 -11.72 24.32 -27.49
C SER A 22 -12.10 23.94 -26.05
N LYS A 23 -12.90 24.77 -25.38
CA LYS A 23 -13.59 24.44 -24.12
C LYS A 23 -14.76 23.48 -24.35
N ALA A 24 -14.86 22.44 -23.51
CA ALA A 24 -16.12 21.92 -22.97
C ALA A 24 -15.82 21.46 -21.53
N ALA A 25 -16.38 22.05 -20.46
CA ALA A 25 -17.79 22.06 -20.09
C ALA A 25 -18.25 20.68 -19.61
N GLU A 26 -17.99 20.39 -18.34
CA GLU A 26 -18.25 19.12 -17.65
C GLU A 26 -19.69 19.05 -17.12
N LYS A 27 -20.43 17.96 -17.42
CA LYS A 27 -21.62 17.56 -16.64
C LYS A 27 -22.04 16.10 -16.82
N GLU A 28 -22.01 15.37 -15.70
CA GLU A 28 -22.94 14.30 -15.27
C GLU A 28 -23.39 13.18 -16.24
N ASN A 29 -22.54 12.17 -16.36
CA ASN A 29 -22.71 10.90 -15.61
C ASN A 29 -24.13 10.28 -15.51
N HIS A 30 -24.55 9.52 -16.52
CA HIS A 30 -25.54 8.44 -16.39
C HIS A 30 -25.10 7.21 -17.19
N GLY A 31 -24.83 6.07 -16.52
CA GLY A 31 -24.45 4.83 -17.21
C GLY A 31 -23.75 3.79 -16.32
N THR A 32 -24.53 3.03 -15.55
CA THR A 32 -24.03 1.85 -14.83
C THR A 32 -23.79 0.67 -15.76
N PRO A 33 -22.62 0.01 -15.66
CA PRO A 33 -22.54 -1.43 -15.81
C PRO A 33 -22.13 -2.09 -14.49
N SER A 34 -23.05 -2.89 -13.92
CA SER A 34 -22.74 -3.74 -12.76
C SER A 34 -21.96 -4.97 -13.20
N ALA A 35 -20.64 -4.98 -12.99
CA ALA A 35 -19.79 -6.16 -13.17
C ALA A 35 -18.48 -6.04 -12.37
N SER A 36 -18.55 -5.88 -11.04
CA SER A 36 -17.36 -5.91 -10.18
C SER A 36 -16.81 -7.34 -10.05
N ALA A 37 -16.18 -7.85 -11.11
CA ALA A 37 -15.57 -9.16 -11.20
C ALA A 37 -14.29 -9.24 -10.33
N THR A 38 -14.48 -9.28 -9.02
CA THR A 38 -13.41 -9.45 -8.03
C THR A 38 -12.74 -10.81 -8.25
N PRO A 39 -11.44 -10.88 -8.61
CA PRO A 39 -10.72 -12.15 -8.70
C PRO A 39 -10.36 -12.62 -7.28
N GLY A 40 -11.37 -13.04 -6.52
CA GLY A 40 -11.25 -13.54 -5.15
C GLY A 40 -10.63 -14.93 -5.10
N GLY A 41 -9.40 -15.06 -5.59
CA GLY A 41 -8.63 -16.31 -5.63
C GLY A 41 -8.35 -16.82 -4.21
N GLY A 42 -9.21 -17.73 -3.75
CA GLY A 42 -9.16 -18.25 -2.38
C GLY A 42 -8.23 -19.44 -2.21
N TYR A 43 -7.63 -19.55 -1.02
CA TYR A 43 -7.03 -20.79 -0.51
C TYR A 43 -7.38 -20.95 0.97
N LYS A 44 -8.18 -21.97 1.30
CA LYS A 44 -8.54 -22.28 2.68
C LYS A 44 -7.42 -23.08 3.34
N HIS A 45 -6.36 -22.40 3.79
CA HIS A 45 -5.50 -22.97 4.84
C HIS A 45 -6.22 -22.81 6.18
N SER A 46 -7.10 -23.76 6.50
CA SER A 46 -7.83 -23.82 7.77
C SER A 46 -6.89 -24.12 8.94
N LYS A 47 -6.16 -23.09 9.38
CA LYS A 47 -5.46 -23.04 10.67
C LYS A 47 -6.49 -23.35 11.75
N LYS A 48 -6.47 -24.60 12.25
CA LYS A 48 -7.65 -25.33 12.75
C LYS A 48 -8.44 -24.62 13.86
N ASN A 49 -7.74 -23.78 14.64
CA ASN A 49 -8.27 -23.05 15.80
C ASN A 49 -8.00 -21.52 15.71
N ALA A 50 -7.73 -20.94 14.52
CA ALA A 50 -7.40 -19.52 14.39
C ALA A 50 -8.61 -18.62 14.66
N VAL A 51 -8.43 -17.63 15.54
CA VAL A 51 -9.47 -16.64 15.87
C VAL A 51 -9.36 -15.48 14.88
N VAL A 52 -10.46 -15.12 14.22
CA VAL A 52 -10.50 -14.04 13.23
C VAL A 52 -11.34 -12.89 13.77
N SER A 53 -10.67 -11.83 14.21
CA SER A 53 -11.31 -10.56 14.59
C SER A 53 -11.27 -9.57 13.43
N ARG A 54 -12.17 -8.59 13.44
CA ARG A 54 -11.99 -7.35 12.66
C ARG A 54 -11.08 -6.38 13.43
N VAL A 55 -10.74 -5.28 12.79
CA VAL A 55 -10.06 -4.16 13.41
C VAL A 55 -11.02 -2.97 13.40
N ASP A 56 -11.37 -2.46 14.59
CA ASP A 56 -12.31 -1.36 14.74
C ASP A 56 -11.60 0.01 14.75
N GLU A 57 -10.36 0.07 15.23
CA GLU A 57 -9.53 1.28 15.33
C GLU A 57 -8.21 1.14 14.56
N TRP A 58 -7.74 2.22 13.90
CA TRP A 58 -6.43 2.19 13.23
C TRP A 58 -5.29 2.28 14.24
N ASN A 59 -4.29 1.41 14.06
CA ASN A 59 -3.06 1.33 14.83
C ASN A 59 -1.93 0.86 13.90
N ASP A 60 -0.66 0.95 14.31
CA ASP A 60 0.49 0.51 13.50
C ASP A 60 0.41 -0.97 13.09
N GLU A 61 -0.07 -1.83 13.99
CA GLU A 61 -0.35 -3.24 13.69
C GLU A 61 -1.41 -3.40 12.57
N ALA A 62 -2.40 -2.51 12.52
CA ALA A 62 -3.46 -2.56 11.50
C ALA A 62 -2.93 -2.16 10.12
N GLU A 63 -2.00 -1.20 10.07
CA GLU A 63 -1.29 -0.80 8.86
C GLU A 63 -0.41 -1.96 8.32
N ASP A 64 0.35 -2.65 9.17
CA ASP A 64 1.13 -3.84 8.77
C ASP A 64 0.22 -5.01 8.33
N ILE A 65 -0.90 -5.27 9.04
CA ILE A 65 -1.90 -6.28 8.64
C ILE A 65 -2.54 -5.93 7.28
N TYR A 66 -2.84 -4.65 7.03
CA TYR A 66 -3.36 -4.17 5.74
C TYR A 66 -2.36 -4.41 4.61
N ARG A 67 -1.09 -4.05 4.82
CA ARG A 67 0.00 -4.25 3.84
C ARG A 67 0.20 -5.73 3.52
N LEU A 68 0.21 -6.59 4.54
CA LEU A 68 0.26 -8.05 4.36
C LEU A 68 -0.93 -8.57 3.54
N GLN A 69 -2.16 -8.18 3.87
CA GLN A 69 -3.36 -8.70 3.20
C GLN A 69 -3.54 -8.15 1.77
N LEU A 70 -3.03 -6.94 1.49
CA LEU A 70 -2.94 -6.39 0.12
C LEU A 70 -1.96 -7.21 -0.74
N ALA A 71 -0.87 -7.71 -0.16
CA ALA A 71 0.05 -8.67 -0.80
C ALA A 71 -0.44 -10.13 -0.78
N GLY A 72 -1.60 -10.42 -0.16
CA GLY A 72 -2.20 -11.75 -0.06
C GLY A 72 -1.79 -12.59 1.16
N TRP A 73 -1.10 -12.02 2.15
CA TRP A 73 -0.64 -12.72 3.34
C TRP A 73 -1.56 -12.52 4.54
N ASP A 74 -1.90 -13.60 5.23
CA ASP A 74 -2.72 -13.54 6.44
C ASP A 74 -1.96 -12.94 7.64
N ASN A 75 -0.64 -13.18 7.72
CA ASN A 75 0.21 -12.99 8.90
C ASN A 75 1.67 -12.74 8.49
N LEU A 76 2.40 -11.92 9.26
CA LEU A 76 3.84 -11.67 9.05
C LEU A 76 4.66 -12.98 9.09
N LYS A 77 4.46 -13.80 10.13
CA LYS A 77 5.13 -15.10 10.31
C LYS A 77 4.91 -16.09 9.15
N GLU A 78 3.85 -15.92 8.37
CA GLU A 78 3.59 -16.74 7.17
C GLU A 78 4.38 -16.25 5.95
N TYR A 79 4.53 -14.93 5.81
CA TYR A 79 5.45 -14.35 4.83
C TYR A 79 6.90 -14.74 5.14
N GLU A 80 7.30 -14.59 6.40
CA GLU A 80 8.66 -14.91 6.88
C GLU A 80 9.03 -16.38 6.70
N GLY A 81 8.06 -17.29 6.88
CA GLY A 81 8.23 -18.72 6.64
C GLY A 81 8.39 -19.14 5.17
N VAL A 82 8.20 -18.23 4.21
CA VAL A 82 8.34 -18.50 2.77
C VAL A 82 9.44 -17.64 2.12
N TYR A 83 9.54 -16.37 2.50
CA TYR A 83 10.41 -15.38 1.86
C TYR A 83 11.44 -14.73 2.78
N GLY A 84 11.45 -15.07 4.08
CA GLY A 84 12.30 -14.42 5.08
C GLY A 84 11.77 -13.05 5.51
N GLU A 85 12.62 -12.29 6.21
CA GLU A 85 12.25 -11.02 6.86
C GLU A 85 11.58 -10.03 5.90
N ALA A 86 10.46 -9.45 6.34
CA ALA A 86 9.78 -8.40 5.59
C ALA A 86 10.57 -7.09 5.67
N ALA A 87 10.91 -6.52 4.51
CA ALA A 87 11.58 -5.22 4.47
C ALA A 87 10.66 -4.14 5.06
N ARG A 88 11.17 -3.40 6.04
CA ARG A 88 10.50 -2.29 6.76
C ARG A 88 11.03 -0.93 6.29
N TRP A 89 10.39 0.13 6.74
CA TRP A 89 10.94 1.49 6.66
C TRP A 89 11.89 1.76 7.83
N ASP A 90 12.95 2.52 7.57
CA ASP A 90 13.89 3.00 8.59
C ASP A 90 13.20 3.94 9.59
N LYS A 91 13.65 3.93 10.85
CA LYS A 91 13.09 4.77 11.94
C LYS A 91 13.08 6.26 11.61
N GLU A 92 14.05 6.71 10.82
CA GLU A 92 14.16 8.11 10.35
C GLU A 92 13.08 8.48 9.31
N SER A 93 12.63 7.50 8.51
CA SER A 93 11.62 7.69 7.47
C SER A 93 10.19 7.40 7.95
N CYS A 94 10.04 6.51 8.93
CA CYS A 94 8.77 6.14 9.56
C CYS A 94 9.03 5.71 11.01
N PRO A 95 8.53 6.43 12.05
CA PRO A 95 8.79 6.09 13.44
C PRO A 95 8.22 4.71 13.83
N SER A 96 7.10 4.33 13.21
CA SER A 96 6.41 3.06 13.41
C SER A 96 7.02 1.86 12.66
N GLN A 97 8.03 2.08 11.81
CA GLN A 97 8.71 1.04 11.03
C GLN A 97 7.77 0.09 10.24
N TRP A 98 6.71 0.63 9.63
CA TRP A 98 5.80 -0.17 8.79
C TRP A 98 6.53 -0.88 7.66
N ILE A 99 5.98 -1.99 7.21
CA ILE A 99 6.48 -2.77 6.06
C ILE A 99 6.61 -1.87 4.82
N SER A 100 7.78 -1.84 4.20
CA SER A 100 8.09 -1.03 3.00
C SER A 100 7.94 -1.82 1.71
N LYS A 101 8.21 -3.14 1.72
CA LYS A 101 8.19 -4.00 0.53
C LYS A 101 7.84 -5.46 0.87
N LEU A 102 6.92 -6.05 0.11
CA LEU A 102 6.54 -7.47 0.19
C LEU A 102 6.53 -8.12 -1.21
N GLN A 103 6.67 -9.44 -1.26
CA GLN A 103 6.32 -10.24 -2.45
C GLN A 103 4.84 -10.64 -2.42
N LEU A 104 4.16 -10.53 -3.56
CA LEU A 104 2.77 -10.97 -3.72
C LEU A 104 2.68 -12.49 -3.69
N LYS A 105 1.78 -13.03 -2.85
CA LYS A 105 1.55 -14.48 -2.73
C LYS A 105 1.02 -15.14 -4.02
N SER A 106 0.45 -14.35 -4.92
CA SER A 106 -0.16 -14.83 -6.17
C SER A 106 0.82 -15.02 -7.32
N ASN A 107 1.93 -14.26 -7.37
CA ASN A 107 2.81 -14.19 -8.55
C ASN A 107 4.28 -13.83 -8.25
N GLY A 108 4.65 -13.62 -6.98
CA GLY A 108 6.02 -13.30 -6.57
C GLY A 108 6.49 -11.87 -6.87
N TYR A 109 5.71 -11.04 -7.56
CA TYR A 109 6.11 -9.65 -7.82
C TYR A 109 6.15 -8.82 -6.53
N TYR A 110 7.07 -7.85 -6.48
CA TYR A 110 7.19 -6.95 -5.34
C TYR A 110 6.14 -5.84 -5.37
N VAL A 111 5.38 -5.70 -4.28
CA VAL A 111 4.64 -4.47 -3.96
C VAL A 111 5.48 -3.60 -3.02
N TYR A 112 5.40 -2.29 -3.24
CA TYR A 112 6.08 -1.26 -2.47
C TYR A 112 5.03 -0.38 -1.80
N PHE A 113 5.18 -0.13 -0.50
CA PHE A 113 4.25 0.66 0.30
C PHE A 113 4.90 1.99 0.70
N ARG A 114 4.08 3.04 0.79
CA ARG A 114 4.57 4.37 1.15
C ARG A 114 5.00 4.45 2.63
N LYS A 115 5.84 5.45 2.94
CA LYS A 115 6.27 5.77 4.30
C LYS A 115 5.20 6.47 5.15
N HIS A 116 4.10 6.93 4.53
CA HIS A 116 2.90 7.41 5.22
C HIS A 116 1.83 6.31 5.28
N ARG A 117 0.83 6.53 6.14
CA ARG A 117 -0.35 5.68 6.32
C ARG A 117 -1.13 5.56 5.01
N GLU A 118 -1.40 4.34 4.55
CA GLU A 118 -2.23 4.06 3.37
C GLU A 118 -3.57 3.40 3.75
N CYS A 119 -3.75 2.90 4.99
CA CYS A 119 -5.00 2.27 5.43
C CYS A 119 -6.05 3.32 5.87
N GLU A 120 -7.06 3.56 5.03
CA GLU A 120 -8.24 4.36 5.41
C GLU A 120 -9.15 3.62 6.42
N GLU A 121 -10.01 4.37 7.14
CA GLU A 121 -11.04 3.79 8.00
C GLU A 121 -12.00 2.82 7.26
N LYS A 122 -12.20 3.07 5.95
CA LYS A 122 -12.98 2.20 5.06
C LYS A 122 -12.37 0.80 4.94
N ASP A 123 -11.04 0.69 5.02
CA ASP A 123 -10.30 -0.56 4.88
C ASP A 123 -10.12 -1.32 6.21
N LEU A 124 -10.19 -0.65 7.37
CA LEU A 124 -10.23 -1.31 8.69
C LEU A 124 -11.33 -2.38 8.77
N LYS A 125 -12.50 -2.08 8.19
CA LYS A 125 -13.67 -2.97 8.14
C LYS A 125 -13.48 -4.16 7.18
N ARG A 126 -12.46 -4.12 6.31
CA ARG A 126 -12.10 -5.19 5.34
C ARG A 126 -10.99 -6.10 5.88
N ILE A 127 -10.03 -5.57 6.63
CA ILE A 127 -8.89 -6.34 7.16
C ILE A 127 -9.32 -7.31 8.28
N LYS A 128 -8.58 -8.42 8.38
CA LYS A 128 -8.87 -9.53 9.29
C LYS A 128 -7.70 -9.77 10.23
N ARG A 129 -7.82 -9.41 11.50
CA ARG A 129 -6.81 -9.75 12.52
C ARG A 129 -6.92 -11.24 12.84
N ILE A 130 -6.07 -12.05 12.20
CA ILE A 130 -6.03 -13.51 12.36
C ILE A 130 -5.08 -13.84 13.52
N SER A 131 -5.63 -14.00 14.71
CA SER A 131 -4.88 -14.45 15.88
C SER A 131 -4.68 -15.96 15.84
N SER A 132 -3.42 -16.39 15.79
CA SER A 132 -3.07 -17.79 16.01
C SER A 132 -3.15 -18.08 17.51
N PRO A 133 -3.91 -19.09 17.96
CA PRO A 133 -3.95 -19.41 19.38
C PRO A 133 -2.55 -19.83 19.83
N VAL A 134 -2.00 -19.09 20.79
CA VAL A 134 -0.73 -19.47 21.43
C VAL A 134 -0.95 -20.85 22.04
N LYS A 135 -0.20 -21.81 21.52
CA LYS A 135 -0.10 -23.15 22.10
C LYS A 135 0.60 -22.96 23.45
N ARG A 136 -0.18 -22.85 24.53
CA ARG A 136 0.33 -22.90 25.90
C ARG A 136 0.80 -24.31 26.16
N GLU A 137 2.01 -24.61 25.71
CA GLU A 137 2.72 -25.81 26.12
C GLU A 137 3.04 -25.65 27.60
N GLN A 138 2.44 -26.53 28.39
CA GLN A 138 2.25 -26.34 29.81
C GLN A 138 3.46 -26.89 30.55
N GLU A 139 4.49 -26.05 30.72
CA GLU A 139 5.64 -26.35 31.57
C GLU A 139 5.23 -26.43 33.04
N CYS A 140 4.68 -27.59 33.42
CA CYS A 140 4.66 -28.10 34.79
C CYS A 140 5.63 -29.30 34.87
N GLY A 141 6.89 -29.06 34.51
CA GLY A 141 7.97 -30.01 34.74
C GLY A 141 8.53 -29.88 36.15
N ALA A 142 8.61 -31.01 36.86
CA ALA A 142 9.37 -31.27 38.09
C ALA A 142 9.21 -30.29 39.28
N GLY A 143 8.65 -30.80 40.38
CA GLY A 143 8.62 -30.12 41.67
C GLY A 143 8.68 -31.11 42.84
N ALA A 144 9.90 -31.58 43.14
CA ALA A 144 10.29 -32.48 44.26
C ALA A 144 9.50 -33.81 44.37
#